data_AF-A0A401MSK8-F1
#
_entry.id   AF-A0A401MSK8-F1
#
_cell.length_a   1.000
_cell.length_b   1.000
_cell.length_c   1.000
_cell.angle_alpha   90.00
_cell.angle_beta   90.00
_cell.angle_gamma   90.00
#
_symmetry.space_group_name_H-M   'P 1'
#
loop_
_entity.id
_entity.type
_entity.pdbx_description
1 polymer ?
#
loop_
_entity_poly.entity_id
_entity_poly.type
_entity_poly.pdbx_seq_one_letter_code
_entity_poly.pdbx_strand_id
1 'polypeptide(L)'
;MATLVVAASTLISIKQVSSDQALTVEGQITDRYNAAVANLGNDSQDVRLGGIYALQRIMQDSPRDYATIINVLSAYVRAHAVEPKKDGPGLKQPATDVEAALSVFGNRRPGWGSDGLVIDLTGTYLRGADLSGTNLTNARMTGADLAGADLGPAWRPMHGRTDDPPVKNTDLSAAFLSDVNLDNANLLSANLEDAILENARPRARNTIKKVPS
;
A
#
# COMPACT_ATOMS: atom_id res chain seq x y z
N MET A 1 -16.22 20.19 51.77
CA MET A 1 -14.80 19.79 51.69
C MET A 1 -14.63 18.32 51.36
N ALA A 2 -15.19 17.38 52.16
CA ALA A 2 -15.02 15.93 51.91
C ALA A 2 -15.49 15.44 50.52
N THR A 3 -16.63 15.90 50.03
CA THR A 3 -17.19 15.51 48.71
C THR A 3 -16.35 15.98 47.52
N LEU A 4 -15.72 17.15 47.63
CA LEU A 4 -14.86 17.73 46.60
C LEU A 4 -13.53 16.97 46.47
N VAL A 5 -12.97 16.52 47.59
CA VAL A 5 -11.76 15.70 47.62
C VAL A 5 -12.02 14.33 46.99
N VAL A 6 -13.14 13.67 47.30
CA VAL A 6 -13.49 12.37 46.69
C VAL A 6 -13.66 12.50 45.18
N ALA A 7 -14.37 13.52 44.69
CA ALA A 7 -14.55 13.74 43.26
C ALA A 7 -13.22 13.98 42.51
N ALA A 8 -12.30 14.75 43.11
CA ALA A 8 -10.97 14.97 42.55
C ALA A 8 -10.13 13.69 42.49
N SER A 9 -10.15 12.88 43.56
CA SER A 9 -9.45 11.59 43.60
C SER A 9 -9.96 10.63 42.53
N THR A 10 -11.28 10.52 42.36
CA THR A 10 -11.87 9.64 41.34
C THR A 10 -11.51 10.08 39.92
N LEU A 11 -11.50 11.40 39.65
CA LEU A 11 -11.07 11.93 38.35
C LEU A 11 -9.58 11.68 38.07
N ILE A 12 -8.72 11.80 39.08
CA ILE A 12 -7.30 11.48 38.97
C ILE A 12 -7.11 9.98 38.69
N SER A 13 -7.80 9.10 39.43
CA SER A 13 -7.74 7.65 39.21
C SER A 13 -8.27 7.24 37.83
N ILE A 14 -9.35 7.85 37.35
CA ILE A 14 -9.87 7.60 36.00
C ILE A 14 -8.84 8.01 34.94
N LYS A 15 -8.19 9.18 35.11
CA LYS A 15 -7.10 9.63 34.22
C LYS A 15 -5.88 8.72 34.26
N GLN A 16 -5.52 8.20 35.43
CA GLN A 16 -4.42 7.24 35.59
C GLN A 16 -4.73 5.92 34.88
N VAL A 17 -5.89 5.31 35.15
CA VAL A 17 -6.31 4.06 34.51
C VAL A 17 -6.39 4.21 32.99
N SER A 18 -6.92 5.34 32.48
CA SER A 18 -6.94 5.59 31.03
C SER A 18 -5.53 5.75 30.43
N SER A 19 -4.60 6.35 31.19
CA SER A 19 -3.21 6.52 30.75
C SER A 19 -2.47 5.17 30.75
N ASP A 20 -2.66 4.35 31.77
CA ASP A 20 -2.07 3.01 31.89
C ASP A 20 -2.60 2.08 30.79
N GLN A 21 -3.89 2.17 30.46
CA GLN A 21 -4.48 1.47 29.33
C GLN A 21 -3.88 1.94 27.99
N ALA A 22 -3.70 3.25 27.80
CA ALA A 22 -3.11 3.79 26.58
C ALA A 22 -1.65 3.32 26.39
N LEU A 23 -0.84 3.33 27.46
CA LEU A 23 0.54 2.82 27.44
C LEU A 23 0.59 1.32 27.15
N THR A 24 -0.36 0.54 27.68
CA THR A 24 -0.45 -0.90 27.41
C THR A 24 -0.80 -1.19 25.95
N VAL A 25 -1.77 -0.46 25.38
CA VAL A 25 -2.15 -0.59 23.97
C VAL A 25 -1.01 -0.20 23.05
N GLU A 26 -0.31 0.89 23.36
CA GLU A 26 0.86 1.35 22.62
C GLU A 26 2.01 0.32 22.64
N GLY A 27 2.27 -0.29 23.79
CA GLY A 27 3.23 -1.40 23.91
C GLY A 27 2.85 -2.59 23.02
N GLN A 28 1.58 -3.01 23.06
CA GLN A 28 1.09 -4.13 22.23
C GLN A 28 1.19 -3.86 20.72
N ILE A 29 0.93 -2.63 20.28
CA ILE A 29 1.08 -2.23 18.88
C ILE A 29 2.56 -2.31 18.48
N THR A 30 3.45 -1.81 19.32
CA THR A 30 4.90 -1.83 19.09
C THR A 30 5.43 -3.26 18.98
N ASP A 31 4.99 -4.16 19.87
CA ASP A 31 5.38 -5.57 19.85
C ASP A 31 4.87 -6.29 18.60
N ARG A 32 3.59 -6.07 18.22
CA ARG A 32 3.01 -6.60 16.98
C ARG A 32 3.75 -6.08 15.75
N TYR A 33 4.14 -4.81 15.74
CA TYR A 33 4.90 -4.19 14.66
C TYR A 33 6.28 -4.84 14.52
N ASN A 34 7.03 -4.95 15.60
CA ASN A 34 8.36 -5.58 15.61
C ASN A 34 8.29 -7.05 15.14
N ALA A 35 7.30 -7.81 15.61
CA ALA A 35 7.09 -9.18 15.17
C ALA A 35 6.75 -9.26 13.67
N ALA A 36 5.91 -8.36 13.17
CA ALA A 36 5.53 -8.33 11.77
C ALA A 36 6.71 -7.97 10.86
N VAL A 37 7.54 -6.99 11.27
CA VAL A 37 8.78 -6.63 10.55
C VAL A 37 9.78 -7.78 10.56
N ALA A 38 9.95 -8.48 11.69
CA ALA A 38 10.82 -9.66 11.76
C ALA A 38 10.36 -10.76 10.79
N ASN A 39 9.04 -10.96 10.64
CA ASN A 39 8.48 -11.91 9.69
C ASN A 39 8.78 -11.55 8.23
N LEU A 40 8.94 -10.27 7.88
CA LEU A 40 9.32 -9.86 6.52
C LEU A 40 10.72 -10.34 6.13
N GLY A 41 11.63 -10.49 7.09
CA GLY A 41 12.99 -10.97 6.86
C GLY A 41 13.11 -12.50 6.80
N ASN A 42 12.00 -13.24 6.84
CA ASN A 42 12.01 -14.70 6.88
C ASN A 42 12.18 -15.31 5.48
N ASP A 43 12.93 -16.41 5.37
CA ASP A 43 13.10 -17.14 4.11
C ASP A 43 11.80 -17.77 3.58
N SER A 44 10.87 -18.11 4.48
CA SER A 44 9.56 -18.65 4.13
C SER A 44 8.60 -17.56 3.65
N GLN A 45 8.11 -17.71 2.42
CA GLN A 45 7.11 -16.81 1.83
C GLN A 45 5.82 -16.77 2.66
N ASP A 46 5.40 -17.89 3.26
CA ASP A 46 4.21 -17.97 4.11
C ASP A 46 4.35 -17.10 5.37
N VAL A 47 5.55 -17.05 5.94
CA VAL A 47 5.84 -16.21 7.11
C VAL A 47 5.85 -14.73 6.71
N ARG A 48 6.45 -14.39 5.56
CA ARG A 48 6.45 -13.01 5.04
C ARG A 48 5.02 -12.52 4.77
N LEU A 49 4.16 -13.35 4.19
CA LEU A 49 2.73 -13.06 4.01
C LEU A 49 2.05 -12.74 5.35
N GLY A 50 2.31 -13.54 6.38
CA GLY A 50 1.82 -13.28 7.73
C GLY A 50 2.27 -11.91 8.28
N GLY A 51 3.54 -11.53 8.04
CA GLY A 51 4.08 -10.21 8.40
C GLY A 51 3.38 -9.07 7.66
N ILE A 52 3.19 -9.18 6.34
CA ILE A 52 2.53 -8.16 5.51
C ILE A 52 1.08 -7.92 5.97
N TYR A 53 0.31 -8.98 6.19
CA TYR A 53 -1.08 -8.84 6.65
C TYR A 53 -1.16 -8.38 8.11
N ALA A 54 -0.18 -8.72 8.96
CA ALA A 54 -0.09 -8.15 10.30
C ALA A 54 0.16 -6.64 10.26
N LEU A 55 1.06 -6.16 9.41
CA LEU A 55 1.29 -4.72 9.17
C LEU A 55 0.03 -4.04 8.64
N GLN A 56 -0.69 -4.67 7.71
CA GLN A 56 -1.97 -4.15 7.21
C GLN A 56 -3.02 -3.99 8.32
N ARG A 57 -3.07 -4.92 9.28
CA ARG A 57 -3.97 -4.78 10.44
C ARG A 57 -3.51 -3.66 11.36
N ILE A 58 -2.21 -3.54 11.62
CA ILE A 58 -1.66 -2.49 12.50
C ILE A 58 -1.94 -1.10 11.92
N MET A 59 -1.76 -0.89 10.61
CA MET A 59 -2.07 0.41 9.99
C MET A 59 -3.56 0.77 10.07
N GLN A 60 -4.46 -0.22 10.16
CA GLN A 60 -5.90 -0.01 10.38
C GLN A 60 -6.21 0.37 11.83
N ASP A 61 -5.50 -0.25 12.77
CA ASP A 61 -5.65 -0.02 14.21
C ASP A 61 -4.97 1.30 14.65
N SER A 62 -3.93 1.74 13.94
CA SER A 62 -3.04 2.83 14.35
C SER A 62 -2.69 3.78 13.19
N PRO A 63 -3.44 4.89 13.02
CA PRO A 63 -3.16 5.89 12.00
C PRO A 63 -1.76 6.52 12.11
N ARG A 64 -1.18 6.60 13.32
CA ARG A 64 0.18 7.12 13.53
C ARG A 64 1.26 6.23 12.91
N ASP A 65 1.04 4.91 12.85
CA ASP A 65 2.01 3.94 12.34
C ASP A 65 1.86 3.73 10.82
N TYR A 66 0.78 4.25 10.24
CA TYR A 66 0.42 4.13 8.84
C TYR A 66 1.57 4.50 7.89
N ALA A 67 2.18 5.67 8.06
CA ALA A 67 3.24 6.16 7.19
C ALA A 67 4.49 5.26 7.25
N THR A 68 4.90 4.86 8.45
CA THR A 68 6.04 3.97 8.66
C THR A 68 5.81 2.60 8.02
N ILE A 69 4.60 2.05 8.15
CA ILE A 69 4.23 0.77 7.55
C ILE A 69 4.30 0.83 6.03
N ILE A 70 3.79 1.91 5.42
CA ILE A 70 3.88 2.10 3.96
C ILE A 70 5.34 2.21 3.49
N ASN A 71 6.21 2.90 4.24
CA ASN A 71 7.63 2.98 3.92
C ASN A 71 8.32 1.60 4.00
N VAL A 72 8.00 0.80 5.02
CA VAL A 72 8.52 -0.57 5.17
C VAL A 72 8.06 -1.44 4.01
N LEU A 73 6.78 -1.42 3.65
CA LEU A 73 6.26 -2.21 2.54
C LEU A 73 6.80 -1.74 1.19
N SER A 74 7.02 -0.44 1.00
CA SER A 74 7.68 0.10 -0.21
C SER A 74 9.13 -0.37 -0.31
N ALA A 75 9.87 -0.37 0.80
CA ALA A 75 11.23 -0.91 0.86
C ALA A 75 11.26 -2.42 0.60
N TYR A 76 10.30 -3.16 1.15
CA TYR A 76 10.12 -4.59 0.92
C TYR A 76 9.90 -4.90 -0.56
N VAL A 77 8.97 -4.20 -1.22
CA VAL A 77 8.71 -4.37 -2.66
C VAL A 77 9.98 -4.08 -3.45
N ARG A 78 10.71 -3.00 -3.17
CA ARG A 78 11.99 -2.70 -3.86
C ARG A 78 13.05 -3.78 -3.67
N ALA A 79 13.11 -4.42 -2.50
CA ALA A 79 14.07 -5.48 -2.24
C ALA A 79 13.71 -6.82 -2.93
N HIS A 80 12.43 -7.09 -3.16
CA HIS A 80 11.95 -8.39 -3.64
C HIS A 80 11.37 -8.38 -5.06
N ALA A 81 11.00 -7.23 -5.60
CA ALA A 81 10.58 -7.04 -6.99
C ALA A 81 11.78 -6.68 -7.87
N VAL A 82 12.75 -7.58 -7.96
CA VAL A 82 13.96 -7.42 -8.77
C VAL A 82 13.89 -8.30 -10.02
N GLU A 83 14.52 -7.86 -11.11
CA GLU A 83 14.54 -8.61 -12.37
C GLU A 83 15.10 -10.03 -12.13
N PRO A 84 14.36 -11.09 -12.51
CA PRO A 84 14.85 -12.45 -12.37
C PRO A 84 16.08 -12.65 -13.27
N LYS A 85 17.05 -13.45 -12.80
CA LYS A 85 18.24 -13.80 -13.61
C LYS A 85 17.79 -14.43 -14.94
N LYS A 86 18.48 -14.06 -16.03
CA LYS A 86 18.16 -14.36 -17.45
C LYS A 86 17.92 -15.85 -17.77
N ASP A 87 18.33 -16.76 -16.90
CA ASP A 87 18.23 -18.21 -17.08
C ASP A 87 16.94 -18.81 -16.47
N GLY A 88 16.07 -17.99 -15.87
CA GLY A 88 14.77 -18.40 -15.35
C GLY A 88 13.68 -18.43 -16.44
N PRO A 89 12.63 -19.27 -16.30
CA PRO A 89 11.51 -19.25 -17.22
C PRO A 89 10.89 -17.84 -17.22
N GLY A 90 10.72 -17.28 -18.42
CA GLY A 90 10.40 -15.87 -18.65
C GLY A 90 9.11 -15.37 -17.98
N LEU A 91 8.99 -14.04 -17.92
CA LEU A 91 7.85 -13.24 -17.43
C LEU A 91 7.02 -13.94 -16.33
N LYS A 92 7.61 -14.09 -15.16
CA LYS A 92 6.85 -14.40 -13.95
C LYS A 92 6.25 -13.12 -13.39
N GLN A 93 4.95 -13.20 -13.06
CA GLN A 93 4.32 -12.27 -12.13
C GLN A 93 5.18 -12.13 -10.86
N PRO A 94 5.10 -11.00 -10.15
CA PRO A 94 5.72 -10.85 -8.85
C PRO A 94 5.38 -12.03 -7.93
N ALA A 95 6.29 -12.30 -6.99
CA ALA A 95 6.06 -13.30 -5.98
C ALA A 95 4.81 -12.94 -5.13
N THR A 96 4.08 -13.92 -4.62
CA THR A 96 2.80 -13.73 -3.91
C THR A 96 2.87 -12.75 -2.73
N ASP A 97 4.00 -12.71 -2.04
CA ASP A 97 4.32 -11.75 -0.98
C ASP A 97 4.55 -10.34 -1.51
N VAL A 98 5.14 -10.17 -2.70
CA VAL A 98 5.21 -8.85 -3.36
C VAL A 98 3.80 -8.39 -3.74
N GLU A 99 2.97 -9.26 -4.33
CA GLU A 99 1.56 -8.94 -4.66
C GLU A 99 0.76 -8.57 -3.39
N ALA A 100 0.96 -9.30 -2.30
CA ALA A 100 0.33 -8.98 -1.02
C ALA A 100 0.73 -7.57 -0.54
N ALA A 101 2.02 -7.22 -0.61
CA ALA A 101 2.49 -5.89 -0.21
C ALA A 101 1.91 -4.78 -1.10
N LEU A 102 1.83 -5.00 -2.42
CA LEU A 102 1.20 -4.07 -3.35
C LEU A 102 -0.29 -3.87 -3.06
N SER A 103 -1.01 -4.95 -2.74
CA SER A 103 -2.44 -4.89 -2.40
C SER A 103 -2.73 -4.03 -1.16
N VAL A 104 -1.77 -3.93 -0.22
CA VAL A 104 -1.90 -3.09 0.97
C VAL A 104 -2.01 -1.61 0.60
N PHE A 105 -1.32 -1.16 -0.47
CA PHE A 105 -1.42 0.23 -0.95
C PHE A 105 -2.83 0.59 -1.43
N GLY A 106 -3.60 -0.40 -1.89
CA GLY A 106 -5.02 -0.26 -2.18
C GLY A 106 -5.88 0.14 -0.98
N ASN A 107 -5.38 0.06 0.26
CA ASN A 107 -6.14 0.45 1.46
C ASN A 107 -5.83 1.88 1.94
N ARG A 108 -5.16 2.71 1.14
CA ARG A 108 -4.89 4.10 1.50
C ARG A 108 -6.18 4.90 1.69
N ARG A 109 -6.37 5.38 2.93
CA ARG A 109 -7.48 6.24 3.32
C ARG A 109 -7.03 7.72 3.28
N PRO A 110 -7.78 8.59 2.61
CA PRO A 110 -7.58 10.04 2.72
C PRO A 110 -7.73 10.49 4.19
N GLY A 111 -6.86 11.40 4.64
CA GLY A 111 -6.95 12.00 5.98
C GLY A 111 -6.26 11.25 7.12
N TRP A 112 -5.56 10.14 6.86
CA TRP A 112 -4.82 9.36 7.88
C TRP A 112 -3.34 9.77 7.97
N GLY A 113 -3.04 11.07 7.82
CA GLY A 113 -1.64 11.52 7.68
C GLY A 113 -0.98 11.01 6.40
N SER A 114 -1.79 10.64 5.40
CA SER A 114 -1.33 10.23 4.08
C SER A 114 -0.97 11.43 3.18
N ASP A 115 -1.21 12.65 3.67
CA ASP A 115 -0.84 13.90 3.02
C ASP A 115 0.69 14.02 2.99
N GLY A 116 1.26 13.96 1.78
CA GLY A 116 2.71 13.94 1.56
C GLY A 116 3.38 12.57 1.68
N LEU A 117 2.63 11.50 1.95
CA LEU A 117 3.18 10.14 1.92
C LEU A 117 3.44 9.71 0.47
N VAL A 118 4.67 9.27 0.21
CA VAL A 118 5.14 8.83 -1.09
C VAL A 118 5.40 7.32 -1.04
N ILE A 119 4.77 6.57 -1.95
CA ILE A 119 5.09 5.17 -2.20
C ILE A 119 6.26 5.13 -3.18
N ASP A 120 7.43 4.66 -2.74
CA ASP A 120 8.63 4.56 -3.57
C ASP A 120 8.82 3.15 -4.12
N LEU A 121 8.54 3.00 -5.42
CA LEU A 121 8.69 1.80 -6.23
C LEU A 121 9.69 2.02 -7.38
N THR A 122 10.60 2.98 -7.22
CA THR A 122 11.63 3.31 -8.22
C THR A 122 12.43 2.06 -8.61
N GLY A 123 12.57 1.82 -9.92
CA GLY A 123 13.38 0.72 -10.47
C GLY A 123 12.86 -0.69 -10.19
N THR A 124 11.62 -0.86 -9.74
CA THR A 124 11.05 -2.17 -9.45
C THR A 124 10.69 -2.96 -10.71
N TYR A 125 10.82 -4.28 -10.65
CA TYR A 125 10.38 -5.22 -11.67
C TYR A 125 9.00 -5.78 -11.29
N LEU A 126 7.95 -5.19 -11.86
CA LEU A 126 6.54 -5.44 -11.56
C LEU A 126 5.78 -5.91 -12.80
N ARG A 127 6.44 -6.65 -13.69
CA ARG A 127 5.83 -7.15 -14.93
C ARG A 127 4.71 -8.13 -14.62
N GLY A 128 3.53 -7.88 -15.18
CA GLY A 128 2.35 -8.71 -14.94
C GLY A 128 1.75 -8.58 -13.53
N ALA A 129 2.21 -7.61 -12.73
CA ALA A 129 1.69 -7.37 -11.39
C ALA A 129 0.19 -7.05 -11.40
N ASP A 130 -0.53 -7.48 -10.37
CA ASP A 130 -1.91 -7.03 -10.13
C ASP A 130 -1.88 -5.77 -9.25
N LEU A 131 -2.07 -4.63 -9.89
CA LEU A 131 -2.18 -3.33 -9.23
C LEU A 131 -3.63 -2.81 -9.27
N SER A 132 -4.59 -3.67 -9.60
CA SER A 132 -5.98 -3.26 -9.81
C SER A 132 -6.60 -2.67 -8.53
N GLY A 133 -7.18 -1.47 -8.66
CA GLY A 133 -7.75 -0.73 -7.55
C GLY A 133 -6.76 -0.25 -6.49
N THR A 134 -5.46 -0.28 -6.75
CA THR A 134 -4.47 0.27 -5.82
C THR A 134 -4.57 1.81 -5.74
N ASN A 135 -4.17 2.39 -4.60
CA ASN A 135 -3.98 3.83 -4.51
C ASN A 135 -2.47 4.12 -4.46
N LEU A 136 -1.97 4.56 -5.61
CA LEU A 136 -0.59 4.94 -5.89
C LEU A 136 -0.48 6.45 -6.16
N THR A 137 -1.39 7.26 -5.60
CA THR A 137 -1.34 8.72 -5.69
C THR A 137 0.02 9.22 -5.18
N ASN A 138 0.67 10.11 -5.92
CA ASN A 138 2.04 10.61 -5.64
C ASN A 138 3.13 9.52 -5.61
N ALA A 139 2.90 8.31 -6.13
CA ALA A 139 3.92 7.26 -6.12
C ALA A 139 5.12 7.65 -7.01
N ARG A 140 6.33 7.24 -6.59
CA ARG A 140 7.54 7.33 -7.39
C ARG A 140 7.82 5.96 -7.99
N MET A 141 7.71 5.86 -9.31
CA MET A 141 7.93 4.61 -10.03
C MET A 141 9.00 4.78 -11.11
N THR A 142 9.85 5.80 -11.04
CA THR A 142 10.84 6.10 -12.07
C THR A 142 11.65 4.86 -12.46
N GLY A 143 11.69 4.54 -13.76
CA GLY A 143 12.39 3.37 -14.28
C GLY A 143 11.81 2.00 -13.90
N ALA A 144 10.60 1.93 -13.32
CA ALA A 144 9.95 0.65 -13.01
C ALA A 144 9.48 -0.07 -14.28
N ASP A 145 9.48 -1.40 -14.25
CA ASP A 145 8.97 -2.24 -15.33
C ASP A 145 7.59 -2.80 -14.98
N LEU A 146 6.54 -2.19 -15.54
CA LEU A 146 5.13 -2.56 -15.37
C LEU A 146 4.56 -3.26 -16.61
N ALA A 147 5.41 -3.82 -17.48
CA ALA A 147 4.90 -4.43 -18.71
C ALA A 147 3.92 -5.57 -18.40
N GLY A 148 2.74 -5.50 -19.00
CA GLY A 148 1.64 -6.44 -18.79
C GLY A 148 0.96 -6.35 -17.43
N ALA A 149 1.31 -5.40 -16.56
CA ALA A 149 0.64 -5.20 -15.27
C ALA A 149 -0.83 -4.82 -15.45
N ASP A 150 -1.67 -5.23 -14.51
CA ASP A 150 -3.07 -4.83 -14.45
C ASP A 150 -3.24 -3.62 -13.54
N LEU A 151 -3.49 -2.45 -14.12
CA LEU A 151 -3.83 -1.21 -13.43
C LEU A 151 -5.32 -0.90 -13.60
N GLY A 152 -6.13 -1.88 -14.01
CA GLY A 152 -7.55 -1.74 -14.23
C GLY A 152 -8.37 -1.55 -12.95
N PRO A 153 -9.71 -1.55 -13.07
CA PRO A 153 -10.60 -1.64 -11.90
C PRO A 153 -10.35 -2.94 -11.13
N ALA A 154 -10.39 -2.88 -9.79
CA ALA A 154 -10.33 -4.08 -8.96
C ALA A 154 -11.45 -5.05 -9.36
N TRP A 155 -11.08 -6.28 -9.71
CA TRP A 155 -12.07 -7.30 -10.05
C TRP A 155 -12.91 -7.67 -8.83
N ARG A 156 -14.24 -7.57 -8.94
CA ARG A 156 -15.17 -8.12 -7.96
C ARG A 156 -16.12 -9.09 -8.65
N PRO A 157 -16.30 -10.32 -8.15
CA PRO A 157 -17.45 -11.13 -8.55
C PRO A 157 -18.71 -10.40 -8.09
N MET A 158 -19.56 -10.01 -9.04
CA MET A 158 -20.86 -9.36 -8.77
C MET A 158 -21.73 -10.30 -7.92
N HIS A 159 -21.77 -10.10 -6.61
CA HIS A 159 -22.93 -10.47 -5.82
C HIS A 159 -23.85 -9.27 -5.88
N GLY A 160 -24.68 -9.16 -6.93
CA GLY A 160 -25.47 -7.98 -7.30
C GLY A 160 -26.40 -7.43 -6.22
N ARG A 161 -25.83 -6.94 -5.12
CA ARG A 161 -26.49 -6.22 -4.05
C ARG A 161 -26.28 -4.73 -4.31
N THR A 162 -27.36 -4.00 -4.12
CA THR A 162 -27.43 -2.56 -4.38
C THR A 162 -26.65 -1.71 -3.37
N ASP A 163 -26.08 -2.32 -2.33
CA ASP A 163 -25.25 -1.72 -1.28
C ASP A 163 -23.74 -2.00 -1.46
N ASP A 164 -23.35 -2.62 -2.58
CA ASP A 164 -21.93 -2.84 -2.85
C ASP A 164 -21.17 -1.51 -2.97
N PRO A 165 -20.03 -1.34 -2.26
CA PRO A 165 -19.22 -0.15 -2.42
C PRO A 165 -18.74 -0.04 -3.88
N PRO A 166 -18.53 1.20 -4.38
CA PRO A 166 -18.08 1.44 -5.75
C PRO A 166 -16.81 0.63 -6.08
N VAL A 167 -16.73 0.13 -7.32
CA VAL A 167 -15.51 -0.51 -7.81
C VAL A 167 -14.37 0.50 -7.74
N LYS A 168 -13.28 0.11 -7.07
CA LYS A 168 -12.11 0.96 -6.92
C LYS A 168 -11.25 0.86 -8.18
N ASN A 169 -11.06 1.99 -8.85
CA ASN A 169 -10.07 2.12 -9.92
C ASN A 169 -8.68 2.35 -9.33
N THR A 170 -7.66 1.97 -10.08
CA THR A 170 -6.29 2.31 -9.73
C THR A 170 -6.09 3.81 -9.83
N ASP A 171 -5.52 4.41 -8.78
CA ASP A 171 -5.24 5.84 -8.72
C ASP A 171 -3.73 6.08 -8.80
N LEU A 172 -3.27 6.62 -9.93
CA LEU A 172 -1.89 7.05 -10.19
C LEU A 172 -1.81 8.59 -10.29
N SER A 173 -2.78 9.31 -9.74
CA SER A 173 -2.77 10.77 -9.81
C SER A 173 -1.49 11.35 -9.19
N ALA A 174 -0.91 12.35 -9.85
CA ALA A 174 0.36 12.98 -9.49
C ALA A 174 1.55 12.00 -9.33
N ALA A 175 1.48 10.78 -9.88
CA ALA A 175 2.57 9.83 -9.82
C ALA A 175 3.73 10.22 -10.75
N PHE A 176 4.96 9.94 -10.33
CA PHE A 176 6.17 10.09 -11.13
C PHE A 176 6.47 8.79 -11.87
N LEU A 177 6.09 8.75 -13.14
CA LEU A 177 6.17 7.59 -14.04
C LEU A 177 7.25 7.77 -15.12
N SER A 178 8.27 8.59 -14.86
CA SER A 178 9.37 8.81 -15.80
C SER A 178 10.13 7.51 -16.09
N ASP A 179 10.46 7.26 -17.36
CA ASP A 179 11.17 6.06 -17.81
C ASP A 179 10.47 4.72 -17.48
N VAL A 180 9.18 4.73 -17.12
CA VAL A 180 8.42 3.50 -16.82
C VAL A 180 8.09 2.72 -18.08
N ASN A 181 8.27 1.40 -18.02
CA ASN A 181 7.79 0.50 -19.07
C ASN A 181 6.33 0.10 -18.83
N LEU A 182 5.42 0.55 -19.69
CA LEU A 182 3.98 0.23 -19.63
C LEU A 182 3.54 -0.65 -20.80
N ASP A 183 4.46 -1.34 -21.47
CA ASP A 183 4.14 -2.19 -22.62
C ASP A 183 3.10 -3.26 -22.25
N ASN A 184 1.98 -3.29 -22.97
CA ASN A 184 0.85 -4.18 -22.73
C ASN A 184 0.15 -4.04 -21.36
N ALA A 185 0.48 -3.03 -20.55
CA ALA A 185 -0.23 -2.80 -19.29
C ALA A 185 -1.71 -2.48 -19.55
N ASN A 186 -2.58 -2.95 -18.65
CA ASN A 186 -4.01 -2.61 -18.67
C ASN A 186 -4.24 -1.33 -17.85
N LEU A 187 -4.50 -0.21 -18.53
CA LEU A 187 -4.78 1.09 -17.89
C LEU A 187 -6.27 1.44 -17.91
N LEU A 188 -7.16 0.46 -18.12
CA LEU A 188 -8.59 0.71 -18.21
C LEU A 188 -9.10 1.42 -16.94
N SER A 189 -9.66 2.60 -17.09
CA SER A 189 -10.21 3.42 -15.99
C SER A 189 -9.20 3.85 -14.91
N ALA A 190 -7.90 3.64 -15.11
CA ALA A 190 -6.87 4.13 -14.19
C ALA A 190 -6.84 5.66 -14.19
N ASN A 191 -6.78 6.28 -13.01
CA ASN A 191 -6.63 7.73 -12.90
C ASN A 191 -5.15 8.11 -13.10
N LEU A 192 -4.86 8.93 -14.11
CA LEU A 192 -3.52 9.45 -14.43
C LEU A 192 -3.47 10.99 -14.39
N GLU A 193 -4.45 11.62 -13.75
CA GLU A 193 -4.47 13.09 -13.57
C GLU A 193 -3.17 13.58 -12.94
N ASP A 194 -2.56 14.61 -13.53
CA ASP A 194 -1.26 15.18 -13.11
C ASP A 194 -0.06 14.21 -13.07
N ALA A 195 -0.19 12.99 -13.58
CA ALA A 195 0.91 12.05 -13.62
C ALA A 195 2.01 12.48 -14.61
N ILE A 196 3.28 12.39 -14.19
CA ILE A 196 4.44 12.74 -15.00
C ILE A 196 4.92 11.50 -15.75
N LEU A 197 4.74 11.48 -17.08
CA LEU A 197 4.99 10.33 -17.97
C LEU A 197 6.21 10.54 -18.89
N GLU A 198 7.22 11.28 -18.45
CA GLU A 198 8.41 11.56 -19.28
C GLU A 198 9.13 10.28 -19.71
N ASN A 199 9.36 10.09 -21.01
CA ASN A 199 10.01 8.88 -21.56
C ASN A 199 9.35 7.54 -21.19
N ALA A 200 8.15 7.56 -20.61
CA ALA A 200 7.39 6.33 -20.41
C ALA A 200 7.20 5.65 -21.77
N ARG A 201 7.31 4.32 -21.80
CA ARG A 201 7.13 3.52 -23.03
C ARG A 201 5.73 2.90 -23.04
N PRO A 202 4.70 3.56 -23.60
CA PRO A 202 3.39 2.96 -23.75
C PRO A 202 3.23 2.28 -25.12
N ARG A 203 3.11 0.96 -25.11
CA ARG A 203 2.18 0.23 -26.00
C ARG A 203 1.02 -0.29 -25.17
N ALA A 204 0.26 0.63 -24.57
CA ALA A 204 -0.85 0.28 -23.70
C ALA A 204 -2.02 -0.31 -24.49
N ARG A 205 -2.69 -1.33 -23.95
CA ARG A 205 -3.80 -2.01 -24.64
C ARG A 205 -5.06 -1.15 -24.77
N ASN A 206 -5.31 -0.20 -23.85
CA ASN A 206 -6.57 0.57 -23.77
C ASN A 206 -6.40 2.00 -23.15
N THR A 207 -5.49 2.85 -23.65
CA THR A 207 -5.35 4.23 -23.12
C THR A 207 -6.55 5.12 -23.45
N ILE A 208 -7.24 5.63 -22.43
CA ILE A 208 -8.14 6.78 -22.56
C ILE A 208 -7.26 8.05 -22.64
N LYS A 209 -7.63 8.96 -23.54
CA LYS A 209 -6.86 10.16 -23.93
C LYS A 209 -6.32 10.93 -22.72
N LYS A 210 -5.03 11.32 -22.79
CA LYS A 210 -4.46 12.43 -22.00
C LYS A 210 -5.46 13.58 -21.94
N VAL A 211 -5.84 14.02 -20.74
CA VAL A 211 -6.42 15.36 -20.57
C VAL A 211 -5.26 16.34 -20.77
N PRO A 212 -5.29 17.22 -21.79
CA PRO A 212 -4.25 18.20 -21.96
C PRO A 212 -4.34 19.24 -20.82
N SER A 213 -3.17 19.64 -20.34
CA SER A 213 -2.93 20.79 -19.45
C SER A 213 -3.56 22.08 -19.98
#